data_AF-F4X958-F1
#
_entry.id   AF-F4X958-F1
#
_cell.length_a   1.000
_cell.length_b   1.000
_cell.length_c   1.000
_cell.angle_alpha   90.00
_cell.angle_beta   90.00
_cell.angle_gamma   90.00
#
_symmetry.space_group_name_H-M   'P 1'
#
loop_
_entity.id
_entity.type
_entity.pdbx_description
1 polymer ?
#
loop_
_entity_poly.entity_id
_entity_poly.type
_entity_poly.pdbx_seq_one_letter_code
_entity_poly.pdbx_strand_id
1 'polypeptide(L)'
;MRREIRRCMVRCRLRHNRRQGKQLAPWMITLGVAAVVVLVCTAVLEARLRPMVVLAAQAQAQNAITAVAEETVVEDLAQRGVSYDDFVTIQRDSSGAITALTTDMAALNLLRAQLVADVLEALEGVDVSQIQVPLGSLVDLDILWGLGPTLKVHAMTVGTVDGEFFSEFTSAGVNQTLHRICLKLTVPLTLMLPGGAVETVSETELCVAETVIVGQVPQAYLEAGQ
;
A
#
# COMPACT_ATOMS: atom_id res chain seq x y z
N MET A 1 104.83 18.66 41.84
CA MET A 1 105.29 18.86 40.45
C MET A 1 104.24 18.26 39.51
N ARG A 2 103.59 19.12 38.69
CA ARG A 2 102.83 18.89 37.42
C ARG A 2 101.72 17.82 37.37
N ARG A 3 100.43 18.21 37.18
CA ARG A 3 99.64 18.36 35.90
C ARG A 3 99.36 17.00 35.23
N GLU A 4 98.14 16.59 34.85
CA GLU A 4 97.17 17.13 33.86
C GLU A 4 95.79 16.44 34.06
N ILE A 5 94.62 17.12 34.05
CA ILE A 5 93.79 17.68 32.97
C ILE A 5 93.02 16.65 32.10
N ARG A 6 91.68 16.64 32.31
CA ARG A 6 90.54 16.44 31.39
C ARG A 6 90.56 15.27 30.38
N ARG A 7 89.50 14.46 30.41
CA ARG A 7 88.43 14.59 29.40
C ARG A 7 87.13 13.87 29.78
N CYS A 8 86.07 14.64 29.70
CA CYS A 8 84.68 14.23 29.67
C CYS A 8 84.42 13.46 28.38
N MET A 9 83.78 12.28 28.46
CA MET A 9 83.08 11.73 27.31
C MET A 9 81.79 11.05 27.78
N VAL A 10 80.72 11.83 27.67
CA VAL A 10 79.33 11.44 27.80
C VAL A 10 79.08 10.30 26.82
N ARG A 11 78.86 9.09 27.34
CA ARG A 11 78.28 7.98 26.57
C ARG A 11 76.81 7.91 26.92
N CYS A 12 76.00 8.70 26.20
CA CYS A 12 74.56 8.51 26.13
C CYS A 12 74.29 7.09 25.60
N ARG A 13 74.05 6.13 26.50
CA ARG A 13 73.38 4.89 26.12
C ARG A 13 71.94 5.27 25.79
N LEU A 14 71.65 5.35 24.50
CA LEU A 14 70.29 5.33 23.97
C LEU A 14 69.60 4.08 24.51
N ARG A 15 68.87 4.25 25.61
CA ARG A 15 67.99 3.25 26.19
C ARG A 15 66.85 3.12 25.20
N HIS A 16 66.97 2.15 24.29
CA HIS A 16 65.94 1.79 23.34
C HIS A 16 64.76 1.26 24.15
N ASN A 17 63.87 2.17 24.52
CA ASN A 17 62.66 1.87 25.26
C ASN A 17 61.72 1.17 24.28
N ARG A 18 61.90 -0.14 24.09
CA ARG A 18 60.90 -1.00 23.46
C ARG A 18 59.68 -0.92 24.35
N ARG A 19 58.78 0.02 24.04
CA ARG A 19 57.42 0.05 24.55
C ARG A 19 56.85 -1.32 24.21
N GLN A 20 56.82 -2.22 25.20
CA GLN A 20 55.99 -3.41 25.17
C GLN A 20 54.55 -2.90 25.14
N GLY A 21 54.06 -2.60 23.93
CA GLY A 21 52.64 -2.49 23.71
C GLY A 21 52.06 -3.83 24.16
N LYS A 22 51.19 -3.80 25.17
CA LYS A 22 50.45 -4.98 25.62
C LYS A 22 49.80 -5.58 24.36
N GLN A 23 50.35 -6.68 23.85
CA GLN A 23 49.79 -7.34 22.68
C GLN A 23 48.43 -7.87 23.12
N LEU A 24 47.36 -7.28 22.59
CA LEU A 24 46.01 -7.78 22.78
C LEU A 24 46.02 -9.25 22.36
N ALA A 25 45.63 -10.13 23.28
CA ALA A 25 45.59 -11.56 23.02
C ALA A 25 44.75 -11.84 21.74
N PRO A 26 45.21 -12.71 20.83
CA PRO A 26 44.63 -12.88 19.50
C PRO A 26 43.14 -13.27 19.52
N TRP A 27 42.68 -13.94 20.58
CA TRP A 27 41.26 -14.29 20.78
C TRP A 27 40.35 -13.07 20.97
N MET A 28 40.86 -11.96 21.50
CA MET A 28 40.08 -10.72 21.64
C MET A 28 39.86 -10.03 20.30
N ILE A 29 40.82 -10.17 19.37
CA ILE A 29 40.71 -9.64 18.01
C ILE A 29 39.68 -10.44 17.23
N THR A 30 39.71 -11.78 17.31
CA THR A 30 38.71 -12.63 16.64
C THR A 30 37.30 -12.38 17.16
N LEU A 31 37.14 -12.16 18.48
CA LEU A 31 35.84 -11.88 19.10
C LEU A 31 35.33 -10.50 18.69
N GLY A 32 36.20 -9.49 18.63
CA GLY A 32 35.86 -8.16 18.11
C GLY A 32 35.44 -8.20 16.64
N VAL A 33 36.17 -8.93 15.79
CA VAL A 33 35.80 -9.10 14.37
C VAL A 33 34.47 -9.83 14.23
N ALA A 34 34.24 -10.91 14.99
CA ALA A 34 32.97 -11.63 14.97
C ALA A 34 31.79 -10.74 15.38
N ALA A 35 31.95 -9.92 16.42
CA ALA A 35 30.92 -8.97 16.85
C ALA A 35 30.62 -7.92 15.76
N VAL A 36 31.65 -7.40 15.09
CA VAL A 36 31.48 -6.47 13.96
C VAL A 36 30.76 -7.14 12.80
N VAL A 37 31.11 -8.40 12.46
CA VAL A 37 30.44 -9.15 11.39
C VAL A 37 28.96 -9.35 11.72
N VAL A 38 28.61 -9.75 12.94
CA VAL A 38 27.21 -9.91 13.36
C VAL A 38 26.45 -8.59 13.25
N LEU A 39 27.03 -7.49 13.74
CA LEU A 39 26.40 -6.17 13.69
C LEU A 39 26.16 -5.70 12.24
N VAL A 40 27.14 -5.92 11.35
CA VAL A 40 27.01 -5.60 9.93
C VAL A 40 25.96 -6.48 9.27
N CYS A 41 25.96 -7.79 9.54
CA CYS A 41 24.95 -8.71 9.02
C CYS A 41 23.53 -8.31 9.44
N THR A 42 23.31 -7.98 10.72
CA THR A 42 21.99 -7.55 11.19
C THR A 42 21.56 -6.22 10.56
N ALA A 43 22.48 -5.26 10.42
CA ALA A 43 22.17 -3.96 9.81
C ALA A 43 21.84 -4.08 8.31
N VAL A 44 22.59 -4.91 7.57
CA VAL A 44 22.32 -5.16 6.14
C VAL A 44 21.01 -5.92 5.96
N LEU A 45 20.75 -6.90 6.82
CA LEU A 45 19.51 -7.68 6.78
C LEU A 45 18.30 -6.79 7.03
N GLU A 46 18.34 -5.94 8.06
CA GLU A 46 17.28 -4.98 8.36
C GLU A 46 17.05 -4.02 7.19
N ALA A 47 18.12 -3.45 6.62
CA ALA A 47 18.02 -2.52 5.50
C ALA A 47 17.44 -3.16 4.22
N ARG A 48 17.63 -4.47 4.01
CA ARG A 48 17.13 -5.20 2.84
C ARG A 48 15.75 -5.79 3.04
N LEU A 49 15.43 -6.28 4.24
CA LEU A 49 14.13 -6.88 4.55
C LEU A 49 13.05 -5.83 4.75
N ARG A 50 13.38 -4.68 5.37
CA ARG A 50 12.41 -3.62 5.65
C ARG A 50 11.58 -3.21 4.42
N PRO A 51 12.15 -2.87 3.24
CA PRO A 51 11.35 -2.49 2.09
C PRO A 51 10.44 -3.63 1.61
N MET A 52 10.91 -4.88 1.64
CA MET A 52 10.10 -6.05 1.24
C MET A 52 8.93 -6.29 2.19
N VAL A 53 9.17 -6.14 3.49
CA VAL A 53 8.15 -6.24 4.54
C VAL A 53 7.10 -5.16 4.37
N VAL A 54 7.51 -3.90 4.16
CA VAL A 54 6.60 -2.77 3.99
C VAL A 54 5.69 -3.00 2.79
N LEU A 55 6.25 -3.41 1.65
CA LEU A 55 5.47 -3.68 0.44
C LEU A 55 4.47 -4.83 0.63
N ALA A 56 4.90 -5.93 1.23
CA ALA A 56 4.02 -7.07 1.50
C ALA A 56 2.89 -6.70 2.47
N ALA A 57 3.23 -5.97 3.54
CA ALA A 57 2.27 -5.47 4.50
C ALA A 57 1.24 -4.51 3.87
N GLN A 58 1.70 -3.59 3.01
CA GLN A 58 0.84 -2.67 2.28
C GLN A 58 -0.13 -3.42 1.37
N ALA A 59 0.37 -4.35 0.54
CA ALA A 59 -0.45 -5.12 -0.37
C ALA A 59 -1.51 -5.94 0.39
N GLN A 60 -1.12 -6.61 1.48
CA GLN A 60 -2.05 -7.42 2.26
C GLN A 60 -3.08 -6.57 3.00
N ALA A 61 -2.69 -5.40 3.53
CA ALA A 61 -3.63 -4.49 4.17
C ALA A 61 -4.63 -3.89 3.17
N GLN A 62 -4.14 -3.42 2.02
CA GLN A 62 -5.01 -2.91 0.95
C GLN A 62 -6.00 -3.99 0.50
N ASN A 63 -5.55 -5.21 0.25
CA ASN A 63 -6.46 -6.30 -0.15
C ASN A 63 -7.51 -6.62 0.92
N ALA A 64 -7.13 -6.65 2.20
CA ALA A 64 -8.08 -6.94 3.27
C ALA A 64 -9.14 -5.84 3.40
N ILE A 65 -8.74 -4.57 3.30
CA ILE A 65 -9.64 -3.42 3.46
C ILE A 65 -10.53 -3.26 2.24
N THR A 66 -9.98 -3.43 1.04
CA THR A 66 -10.78 -3.50 -0.19
C THR A 66 -11.82 -4.60 -0.11
N ALA A 67 -11.47 -5.80 0.35
CA ALA A 67 -12.43 -6.89 0.49
C ALA A 67 -13.57 -6.56 1.46
N VAL A 68 -13.26 -6.00 2.64
CA VAL A 68 -14.28 -5.60 3.62
C VAL A 68 -15.16 -4.47 3.08
N ALA A 69 -14.57 -3.46 2.44
CA ALA A 69 -15.32 -2.35 1.85
C ALA A 69 -16.23 -2.84 0.72
N GLU A 70 -15.72 -3.71 -0.16
CA GLU A 70 -16.51 -4.28 -1.25
C GLU A 70 -17.66 -5.12 -0.75
N GLU A 71 -17.41 -6.04 0.19
CA GLU A 71 -18.43 -6.89 0.78
C GLU A 71 -19.53 -6.06 1.44
N THR A 72 -19.16 -5.04 2.22
CA THR A 72 -20.12 -4.16 2.91
C THR A 72 -21.00 -3.39 1.91
N VAL A 73 -20.40 -2.80 0.87
CA VAL A 73 -21.15 -2.04 -0.13
C VAL A 73 -22.07 -2.97 -0.95
N VAL A 74 -21.56 -4.13 -1.38
CA VAL A 74 -22.36 -5.07 -2.19
C VAL A 74 -23.52 -5.63 -1.38
N GLU A 75 -23.28 -6.00 -0.12
CA GLU A 75 -24.33 -6.51 0.77
C GLU A 75 -25.42 -5.46 0.98
N ASP A 76 -25.03 -4.22 1.29
CA ASP A 76 -25.96 -3.14 1.55
C ASP A 76 -26.80 -2.77 0.30
N LEU A 77 -26.15 -2.67 -0.87
CA LEU A 77 -26.85 -2.44 -2.14
C LEU A 77 -27.83 -3.57 -2.46
N ALA A 78 -27.44 -4.83 -2.20
CA ALA A 78 -28.29 -5.99 -2.42
C ALA A 78 -29.51 -6.01 -1.48
N GLN A 79 -29.34 -5.63 -0.20
CA GLN A 79 -30.43 -5.52 0.76
C GLN A 79 -31.42 -4.41 0.39
N ARG A 80 -30.90 -3.28 -0.13
CA ARG A 80 -31.71 -2.13 -0.54
C ARG A 80 -32.40 -2.33 -1.89
N GLY A 81 -31.97 -3.29 -2.70
CA GLY A 81 -32.57 -3.59 -4.01
C GLY A 81 -32.37 -2.46 -5.03
N VAL A 82 -31.26 -1.74 -4.89
CA VAL A 82 -30.96 -0.52 -5.64
C VAL A 82 -30.93 -0.81 -7.14
N SER A 83 -31.71 -0.06 -7.91
CA SER A 83 -31.82 -0.19 -9.35
C SER A 83 -31.40 1.10 -10.06
N TYR A 84 -31.00 0.98 -11.33
CA TYR A 84 -30.58 2.13 -12.14
C TYR A 84 -31.66 3.23 -12.23
N ASP A 85 -32.93 2.82 -12.31
CA ASP A 85 -34.07 3.72 -12.43
C ASP A 85 -34.30 4.58 -11.17
N ASP A 86 -33.71 4.23 -10.02
CA ASP A 86 -33.83 4.99 -8.78
C ASP A 86 -33.00 6.29 -8.80
N PHE A 87 -31.93 6.33 -9.61
CA PHE A 87 -31.04 7.49 -9.67
C PHE A 87 -31.07 8.23 -11.00
N VAL A 88 -31.52 7.60 -12.08
CA VAL A 88 -31.45 8.21 -13.41
C VAL A 88 -32.80 8.23 -14.09
N THR A 89 -33.25 9.43 -14.44
CA THR A 89 -34.43 9.63 -15.29
C THR A 89 -34.02 9.86 -16.73
N ILE A 90 -34.58 9.07 -17.64
CA ILE A 90 -34.37 9.18 -19.09
C ILE A 90 -35.52 9.98 -19.71
N GLN A 91 -35.21 11.15 -20.27
CA GLN A 91 -36.16 11.94 -21.06
C GLN A 91 -36.12 11.52 -22.52
N ARG A 92 -37.30 11.32 -23.10
CA ARG A 92 -37.48 10.91 -24.49
C ARG A 92 -38.39 11.90 -25.22
N ASP A 93 -38.16 12.07 -26.51
CA ASP A 93 -39.04 12.85 -27.38
C ASP A 93 -40.26 12.03 -27.87
N SER A 94 -41.11 12.65 -28.69
CA SER A 94 -42.28 12.00 -29.28
C SER A 94 -41.96 10.85 -30.25
N SER A 95 -40.71 10.74 -30.71
CA SER A 95 -40.23 9.65 -31.56
C SER A 95 -39.65 8.48 -30.75
N GLY A 96 -39.54 8.63 -29.43
CA GLY A 96 -38.93 7.66 -28.52
C GLY A 96 -37.40 7.78 -28.43
N ALA A 97 -36.78 8.78 -29.07
CA ALA A 97 -35.36 9.04 -28.98
C ALA A 97 -35.00 9.70 -27.65
N ILE A 98 -33.86 9.33 -27.08
CA ILE A 98 -33.38 9.85 -25.79
C ILE A 98 -32.81 11.25 -26.00
N THR A 99 -33.34 12.24 -25.29
CA THR A 99 -32.93 13.65 -25.41
C THR A 99 -32.06 14.11 -24.23
N ALA A 100 -32.30 13.57 -23.04
CA ALA A 100 -31.51 13.88 -21.86
C ALA A 100 -31.52 12.73 -20.85
N LEU A 101 -30.42 12.62 -20.10
CA LEU A 101 -30.29 11.82 -18.90
C LEU A 101 -30.12 12.77 -17.72
N THR A 102 -30.95 12.62 -16.71
CA THR A 102 -30.86 13.42 -15.48
C THR A 102 -30.63 12.49 -14.31
N THR A 103 -29.53 12.71 -13.61
CA THR A 103 -29.18 11.95 -12.42
C THR A 103 -29.63 12.72 -11.17
N ASP A 104 -30.31 12.04 -10.25
CA ASP A 104 -30.63 12.59 -8.93
C ASP A 104 -29.39 12.58 -8.03
N MET A 105 -28.65 13.69 -8.07
CA MET A 105 -27.46 13.88 -7.25
C MET A 105 -27.77 13.96 -5.75
N ALA A 106 -28.99 14.34 -5.35
CA ALA A 106 -29.35 14.38 -3.94
C ALA A 106 -29.51 12.94 -3.41
N ALA A 107 -30.20 12.07 -4.16
CA ALA A 107 -30.34 10.66 -3.83
C ALA A 107 -28.98 9.95 -3.77
N LEU A 108 -28.12 10.16 -4.77
CA LEU A 108 -26.76 9.58 -4.78
C LEU A 108 -25.91 10.06 -3.60
N ASN A 109 -25.97 11.35 -3.24
CA ASN A 109 -25.22 11.86 -2.10
C ASN A 109 -25.72 11.34 -0.75
N LEU A 110 -27.02 11.08 -0.62
CA LEU A 110 -27.59 10.44 0.57
C LEU A 110 -27.12 8.98 0.67
N LEU A 111 -27.20 8.23 -0.43
CA LEU A 111 -26.70 6.86 -0.48
C LEU A 111 -25.20 6.81 -0.15
N ARG A 112 -24.42 7.73 -0.73
CA ARG A 112 -22.98 7.87 -0.47
C ARG A 112 -22.69 8.04 1.02
N ALA A 113 -23.42 8.94 1.69
CA ALA A 113 -23.22 9.19 3.11
C ALA A 113 -23.54 7.95 3.97
N GLN A 114 -24.56 7.18 3.59
CA GLN A 114 -24.92 5.93 4.27
C GLN A 114 -23.86 4.85 4.04
N LEU A 115 -23.51 4.56 2.77
CA LEU A 115 -22.50 3.56 2.44
C LEU A 115 -21.14 3.86 3.08
N VAL A 116 -20.72 5.13 3.10
CA VAL A 116 -19.48 5.54 3.78
C VAL A 116 -19.56 5.29 5.29
N ALA A 117 -20.71 5.53 5.92
CA ALA A 117 -20.91 5.25 7.35
C ALA A 117 -20.88 3.74 7.63
N ASP A 118 -21.56 2.94 6.80
CA ASP A 118 -21.62 1.49 6.93
C ASP A 118 -20.22 0.87 6.76
N VAL A 119 -19.45 1.33 5.77
CA VAL A 119 -18.05 0.91 5.58
C VAL A 119 -17.15 1.35 6.74
N LEU A 120 -17.33 2.56 7.26
CA LEU A 120 -16.56 3.04 8.41
C LEU A 120 -16.82 2.15 9.65
N GLU A 121 -18.07 1.82 9.93
CA GLU A 121 -18.44 0.94 11.05
C GLU A 121 -17.87 -0.47 10.87
N ALA A 122 -17.94 -1.03 9.66
CA ALA A 122 -17.34 -2.33 9.33
C ALA A 122 -15.82 -2.32 9.54
N LEU A 123 -15.14 -1.24 9.18
CA LEU A 123 -13.69 -1.08 9.36
C LEU A 123 -13.29 -0.80 10.82
N GLU A 124 -14.16 -0.19 11.63
CA GLU A 124 -13.95 -0.02 13.08
C GLU A 124 -14.15 -1.33 13.86
N GLY A 125 -15.10 -2.17 13.42
CA GLY A 125 -15.40 -3.47 14.04
C GLY A 125 -14.41 -4.59 13.70
N VAL A 126 -13.68 -4.44 12.59
CA VAL A 126 -12.61 -5.37 12.21
C VAL A 126 -11.31 -4.88 12.82
N ASP A 127 -10.84 -5.57 13.85
CA ASP A 127 -9.43 -5.58 14.21
C ASP A 127 -8.64 -6.05 12.97
N VAL A 128 -8.24 -5.15 12.07
CA VAL A 128 -7.31 -5.41 10.94
C VAL A 128 -5.88 -5.67 11.49
N SER A 129 -5.81 -6.17 12.72
CA SER A 129 -4.71 -6.10 13.68
C SER A 129 -3.64 -7.16 13.46
N GLN A 130 -3.90 -8.23 12.71
CA GLN A 130 -2.94 -9.33 12.62
C GLN A 130 -2.83 -9.89 11.20
N ILE A 131 -2.42 -9.03 10.28
CA ILE A 131 -1.83 -9.49 9.03
C ILE A 131 -0.52 -10.20 9.37
N GLN A 132 -0.47 -11.51 9.09
CA GLN A 132 0.69 -12.35 9.35
C GLN A 132 1.49 -12.55 8.07
N VAL A 133 2.68 -11.97 7.99
CA VAL A 133 3.61 -12.15 6.87
C VAL A 133 4.80 -12.99 7.35
N PRO A 134 4.99 -14.24 6.85
CA PRO A 134 6.17 -15.03 7.19
C PRO A 134 7.41 -14.43 6.53
N LEU A 135 8.43 -14.08 7.32
CA LEU A 135 9.61 -13.40 6.77
C LEU A 135 10.35 -14.22 5.70
N GLY A 136 10.31 -15.56 5.77
CA GLY A 136 10.98 -16.41 4.79
C GLY A 136 10.35 -16.39 3.40
N SER A 137 9.08 -15.98 3.24
CA SER A 137 8.50 -15.77 1.90
C SER A 137 8.99 -14.47 1.25
N LEU A 138 9.62 -13.57 2.02
CA LEU A 138 10.15 -12.30 1.53
C LEU A 138 11.62 -12.40 1.10
N VAL A 139 12.27 -13.53 1.37
CA VAL A 139 13.66 -13.78 1.01
C VAL A 139 13.69 -14.71 -0.19
N ASP A 140 14.48 -14.34 -1.20
CA ASP A 140 14.68 -15.11 -2.45
C ASP A 140 15.59 -16.33 -2.22
N LEU A 141 15.21 -17.17 -1.26
CA LEU A 141 15.88 -18.42 -0.90
C LEU A 141 14.82 -19.51 -0.83
N ASP A 142 14.76 -20.37 -1.86
CA ASP A 142 13.77 -21.45 -2.00
C ASP A 142 13.66 -22.35 -0.75
N ILE A 143 14.75 -22.52 -0.02
CA ILE A 143 14.83 -23.36 1.19
C ILE A 143 14.12 -22.73 2.40
N LEU A 144 13.96 -21.40 2.42
CA LEU A 144 13.38 -20.65 3.52
C LEU A 144 11.92 -20.22 3.25
N TRP A 145 11.35 -20.62 2.11
CA TRP A 145 10.02 -20.20 1.71
C TRP A 145 8.95 -20.66 2.71
N GLY A 146 8.19 -19.71 3.27
CA GLY A 146 7.18 -19.98 4.30
C GLY A 146 7.73 -20.36 5.69
N LEU A 147 9.05 -20.39 5.88
CA LEU A 147 9.70 -20.61 7.17
C LEU A 147 10.08 -19.29 7.84
N GLY A 148 10.20 -19.31 9.16
CA GLY A 148 10.65 -18.15 9.94
C GLY A 148 9.52 -17.45 10.71
N PRO A 149 9.88 -16.41 11.47
CA PRO A 149 8.93 -15.74 12.35
C PRO A 149 7.84 -15.03 11.53
N THR A 150 6.60 -15.19 11.97
CA THR A 150 5.45 -14.45 11.43
C THR A 150 5.48 -13.02 11.94
N LEU A 151 5.52 -12.07 11.02
CA LEU A 151 5.40 -10.67 11.36
C LEU A 151 3.93 -10.30 11.53
N LYS A 152 3.55 -9.75 12.70
CA LYS A 152 2.22 -9.20 12.95
C LYS A 152 2.19 -7.73 12.56
N VAL A 153 1.42 -7.40 11.54
CA VAL A 153 1.16 -6.03 11.12
C VAL A 153 -0.20 -5.61 11.65
N HIS A 154 -0.22 -4.49 12.36
CA HIS A 154 -1.46 -3.85 12.81
C HIS A 154 -1.77 -2.73 11.84
N ALA A 155 -2.85 -2.87 11.08
CA ALA A 155 -3.37 -1.79 10.25
C ALA A 155 -4.45 -1.04 11.02
N MET A 156 -4.38 0.29 11.01
CA MET A 156 -5.41 1.16 11.58
C MET A 156 -5.84 2.16 10.52
N THR A 157 -7.13 2.45 10.44
CA THR A 157 -7.66 3.58 9.67
C THR A 157 -7.35 4.86 10.45
N VAL A 158 -6.76 5.85 9.77
CA VAL A 158 -6.38 7.13 10.39
C VAL A 158 -6.95 8.24 9.53
N GLY A 159 -8.26 8.42 9.60
CA GLY A 159 -8.96 9.43 8.82
C GLY A 159 -10.39 9.06 8.53
N THR A 160 -11.08 9.97 7.87
CA THR A 160 -12.44 9.75 7.39
C THR A 160 -12.37 9.00 6.07
N VAL A 161 -13.14 7.92 5.95
CA VAL A 161 -13.37 7.26 4.66
C VAL A 161 -14.03 8.26 3.73
N ASP A 162 -13.43 8.49 2.56
CA ASP A 162 -14.04 9.32 1.53
C ASP A 162 -14.69 8.45 0.47
N GLY A 163 -15.82 8.92 -0.05
CA GLY A 163 -16.57 8.21 -1.06
C GLY A 163 -17.17 9.19 -2.03
N GLU A 164 -17.02 8.95 -3.34
CA GLU A 164 -17.52 9.82 -4.40
C GLU A 164 -18.22 8.99 -5.49
N PHE A 165 -19.43 9.41 -5.87
CA PHE A 165 -20.11 8.86 -7.04
C PHE A 165 -19.70 9.61 -8.30
N PHE A 166 -19.41 8.87 -9.35
CA PHE A 166 -19.18 9.43 -10.67
C PHE A 166 -19.88 8.60 -11.76
N SER A 167 -20.07 9.22 -12.91
CA SER A 167 -20.76 8.64 -14.06
C SER A 167 -19.79 8.52 -15.23
N GLU A 168 -19.81 7.38 -15.90
CA GLU A 168 -18.99 7.08 -17.06
C GLU A 168 -19.86 6.65 -18.24
N PHE A 169 -19.54 7.12 -19.43
CA PHE A 169 -20.16 6.68 -20.69
C PHE A 169 -19.10 6.01 -21.57
N THR A 170 -19.29 4.73 -21.86
CA THR A 170 -18.39 3.95 -22.71
C THR A 170 -19.14 3.35 -23.92
N SER A 171 -18.42 3.05 -24.99
CA SER A 171 -19.03 2.42 -26.17
C SER A 171 -19.27 0.93 -25.90
N ALA A 172 -20.51 0.46 -26.07
CA ALA A 172 -20.89 -0.95 -25.91
C ALA A 172 -21.14 -1.68 -27.24
N GLY A 173 -21.09 -0.96 -28.36
CA GLY A 173 -21.36 -1.55 -29.67
C GLY A 173 -21.82 -0.52 -30.70
N VAL A 174 -22.34 -1.02 -31.84
CA VAL A 174 -22.86 -0.19 -32.92
C VAL A 174 -24.13 0.53 -32.43
N ASN A 175 -24.02 1.85 -32.23
CA ASN A 175 -25.07 2.69 -31.64
C ASN A 175 -25.50 2.25 -30.24
N GLN A 176 -24.56 1.76 -29.44
CA GLN A 176 -24.79 1.41 -28.05
C GLN A 176 -23.79 2.13 -27.15
N THR A 177 -24.29 2.80 -26.13
CA THR A 177 -23.50 3.47 -25.10
C THR A 177 -23.83 2.86 -23.75
N LEU A 178 -22.83 2.29 -23.08
CA LEU A 178 -22.94 1.86 -21.69
C LEU A 178 -22.79 3.09 -20.80
N HIS A 179 -23.77 3.32 -19.95
CA HIS A 179 -23.69 4.33 -18.90
C HIS A 179 -23.56 3.63 -17.55
N ARG A 180 -22.53 3.98 -16.78
CA ARG A 180 -22.19 3.37 -15.49
C ARG A 180 -22.17 4.45 -14.41
N ILE A 181 -22.69 4.11 -13.25
CA ILE A 181 -22.56 4.89 -12.02
C ILE A 181 -21.63 4.09 -11.10
N CYS A 182 -20.47 4.65 -10.84
CA CYS A 182 -19.45 4.05 -10.00
C CYS A 182 -19.29 4.83 -8.69
N LEU A 183 -19.01 4.11 -7.61
CA LEU A 183 -18.61 4.63 -6.32
C LEU A 183 -17.10 4.42 -6.16
N LYS A 184 -16.34 5.51 -6.06
CA LYS A 184 -14.94 5.47 -5.66
C LYS A 184 -14.85 5.65 -4.15
N LEU A 185 -14.28 4.68 -3.45
CA LEU A 185 -13.97 4.75 -2.02
C LEU A 185 -12.47 4.94 -1.83
N THR A 186 -12.10 5.85 -0.93
CA THR A 186 -10.72 6.15 -0.56
C THR A 186 -10.57 6.02 0.96
N VAL A 187 -9.79 5.04 1.38
CA VAL A 187 -9.57 4.71 2.80
C VAL A 187 -8.12 5.00 3.17
N PRO A 188 -7.83 6.05 3.97
CA PRO A 188 -6.49 6.32 4.48
C PRO A 188 -6.12 5.39 5.63
N LEU A 189 -4.92 4.82 5.57
CA LEU A 189 -4.45 3.74 6.43
C LEU A 189 -3.06 4.00 6.98
N THR A 190 -2.85 3.62 8.22
CA THR A 190 -1.53 3.60 8.85
C THR A 190 -1.19 2.19 9.30
N LEU A 191 -0.09 1.67 8.79
CA LEU A 191 0.45 0.35 9.12
C LEU A 191 1.51 0.50 10.19
N MET A 192 1.32 -0.16 11.32
CA MET A 192 2.33 -0.24 12.37
C MET A 192 3.24 -1.43 12.11
N LEU A 193 4.48 -1.14 11.71
CA LEU A 193 5.52 -2.12 11.40
C LEU A 193 6.71 -1.98 12.38
N PRO A 194 7.52 -3.05 12.57
CA PRO A 194 8.79 -2.90 13.25
C PRO A 194 9.69 -1.92 12.48
N GLY A 195 10.18 -0.90 13.19
CA GLY A 195 10.98 0.16 12.59
C GLY A 195 10.17 1.36 12.06
N GLY A 196 8.86 1.44 12.32
CA GLY A 196 8.08 2.66 12.17
C GLY A 196 6.68 2.46 11.60
N ALA A 197 5.87 3.51 11.69
CA ALA A 197 4.57 3.58 11.02
C ALA A 197 4.75 3.90 9.53
N VAL A 198 3.91 3.32 8.68
CA VAL A 198 3.86 3.59 7.25
C VAL A 198 2.43 3.96 6.85
N GLU A 199 2.26 5.14 6.28
CA GLU A 199 0.99 5.60 5.74
C GLU A 199 0.77 5.03 4.33
N THR A 200 -0.46 4.62 4.04
CA THR A 200 -0.90 4.13 2.73
C THR A 200 -2.38 4.45 2.54
N VAL A 201 -2.85 4.35 1.30
CA VAL A 201 -4.26 4.61 0.95
C VAL A 201 -4.76 3.41 0.16
N SER A 202 -5.96 2.93 0.48
CA SER A 202 -6.68 1.96 -0.32
C SER A 202 -7.72 2.69 -1.16
N GLU A 203 -7.64 2.53 -2.47
CA GLU A 203 -8.64 3.04 -3.42
C GLU A 203 -9.41 1.86 -4.01
N THR A 204 -10.73 1.93 -3.92
CA THR A 204 -11.63 0.87 -4.41
C THR A 204 -12.69 1.51 -5.28
N GLU A 205 -12.96 0.93 -6.44
CA GLU A 205 -14.02 1.39 -7.35
C GLU A 205 -15.07 0.31 -7.51
N LEU A 206 -16.32 0.64 -7.21
CA LEU A 206 -17.45 -0.27 -7.34
C LEU A 206 -18.46 0.26 -8.35
N CYS A 207 -18.89 -0.60 -9.27
CA CYS A 207 -20.00 -0.28 -10.16
C CYS A 207 -21.32 -0.53 -9.43
N VAL A 208 -22.08 0.53 -9.17
CA VAL A 208 -23.33 0.46 -8.40
C VAL A 208 -24.52 0.19 -9.32
N ALA A 209 -24.58 0.87 -10.46
CA ALA A 209 -25.63 0.68 -11.45
C ALA A 209 -25.10 0.93 -12.85
N GLU A 210 -25.60 0.19 -13.83
CA GLU A 210 -25.27 0.41 -15.23
C GLU A 210 -26.48 0.14 -16.15
N THR A 211 -26.50 0.80 -17.30
CA THR A 211 -27.49 0.56 -18.36
C THR A 211 -26.87 0.68 -19.74
N VAL A 212 -27.36 -0.10 -20.69
CA VAL A 212 -27.04 0.04 -22.11
C VAL A 212 -28.07 0.95 -22.77
N ILE A 213 -27.59 2.06 -23.31
CA ILE A 213 -28.36 3.03 -24.07
C ILE A 213 -28.26 2.65 -25.55
N VAL A 214 -29.38 2.31 -26.16
CA VAL A 214 -29.45 1.98 -27.60
C VAL A 214 -29.88 3.23 -28.38
N GLY A 215 -29.01 3.71 -29.26
CA GLY A 215 -29.26 4.79 -30.20
C GLY A 215 -29.71 4.29 -31.56
N GLN A 216 -30.23 5.19 -32.41
CA GLN A 216 -30.59 4.83 -33.79
C GLN A 216 -29.34 4.70 -34.67
N VAL A 217 -29.38 3.72 -35.58
CA VAL A 217 -28.35 3.55 -36.61
C VAL A 217 -28.52 4.62 -37.69
N PRO A 218 -27.51 5.44 -38.01
CA PRO A 218 -27.60 6.39 -39.12
C PRO A 218 -27.85 5.64 -40.44
N GLN A 219 -28.93 5.96 -41.16
CA GLN A 219 -29.28 5.33 -42.45
C GLN A 219 -28.38 5.77 -43.63
N ALA A 220 -27.37 6.61 -43.39
CA ALA A 220 -26.58 7.28 -44.44
C ALA A 220 -25.65 6.36 -45.26
N TYR A 221 -25.63 5.05 -45.00
CA TYR A 221 -24.74 4.11 -45.71
C TYR A 221 -25.39 3.33 -46.87
N LEU A 222 -26.69 3.51 -47.12
CA LEU A 222 -27.40 2.77 -48.18
C LEU A 222 -27.51 3.52 -49.52
N GLU A 223 -27.16 4.81 -49.59
CA GLU A 223 -27.33 5.62 -50.80
C GLU A 223 -26.05 5.82 -51.64
N ALA A 224 -24.86 5.48 -51.12
CA ALA A 224 -23.59 5.65 -51.84
C ALA A 224 -23.16 4.43 -52.71
N GLY A 225 -24.07 3.47 -52.92
CA GLY A 225 -23.77 2.18 -53.55
C GLY A 225 -24.60 1.85 -54.80
N GLN A 226 -25.27 2.83 -55.43
CA GLN A 226 -25.91 2.67 -56.75
C GLN A 226 -25.13 3.39 -57.85
#